data_AF-K8WWB6-F1
#
_entry.id   AF-K8WWB6-F1
#
_cell.length_a   1.000
_cell.length_b   1.000
_cell.length_c   1.000
_cell.angle_alpha   90.00
_cell.angle_beta   90.00
_cell.angle_gamma   90.00
#
_symmetry.space_group_name_H-M   'P 1'
#
loop_
_entity.id
_entity.type
_entity.pdbx_description
1 polymer ?
#
loop_
_entity_poly.entity_id
_entity_poly.type
_entity_poly.pdbx_seq_one_letter_code
_entity_poly.pdbx_strand_id
1 'polypeptide(L)'
;MSVDLSYPIVSLKLAEVESAISSDLLMHFASLTIENGLAPINDIRIDASLIEPQGKTLWLSNMLTEPFAIANVLSMCKNQDEQFSLFTHPIELKGAFYYLAPVLCENRSLIAIVVFVSQTVNSTILLALAHSVGREISEKIKRHLYLQNLAFEHDINTDRRELSIQQVEKAAIIEAAKVCCGKIQEMHQILNMGRTTLWRKLKQYDINIKAYK
;
A
#
# COMPACT_ATOMS: atom_id res chain seq x y z
N MET A 1 -11.91 17.29 35.78
CA MET A 1 -11.11 18.04 34.79
C MET A 1 -10.46 17.02 33.88
N SER A 2 -10.97 16.89 32.67
CA SER A 2 -10.54 15.91 31.67
C SER A 2 -9.24 16.41 31.06
N VAL A 3 -8.16 15.63 31.20
CA VAL A 3 -6.88 15.93 30.54
C VAL A 3 -7.00 15.43 29.11
N ASP A 4 -7.18 16.37 28.19
CA ASP A 4 -7.19 16.11 26.76
C ASP A 4 -5.73 15.92 26.32
N LEU A 5 -5.33 14.66 26.12
CA LEU A 5 -4.01 14.28 25.60
C LEU A 5 -4.03 14.31 24.07
N SER A 6 -4.22 15.51 23.51
CA SER A 6 -4.10 15.75 22.08
C SER A 6 -2.62 15.81 21.72
N TYR A 7 -2.01 14.65 21.46
CA TYR A 7 -0.66 14.58 20.92
C TYR A 7 -0.64 15.14 19.49
N PRO A 8 0.33 16.00 19.14
CA PRO A 8 0.44 16.54 17.80
C PRO A 8 0.89 15.43 16.84
N ILE A 9 -0.03 15.03 15.97
CA ILE A 9 0.18 14.79 14.53
C ILE A 9 1.61 14.35 14.17
N VAL A 10 1.92 13.07 14.37
CA VAL A 10 2.95 12.40 13.55
C VAL A 10 2.25 11.83 12.32
N SER A 11 1.74 12.74 11.50
CA SER A 11 1.23 12.45 10.15
C SER A 11 2.36 12.46 9.11
N LEU A 12 3.61 12.37 9.55
CA LEU A 12 4.80 12.64 8.73
C LEU A 12 5.57 11.39 8.28
N LYS A 13 4.98 10.19 8.46
CA LYS A 13 5.56 8.94 7.91
C LYS A 13 4.58 7.93 7.32
N LEU A 14 3.26 8.21 7.32
CA LEU A 14 2.31 7.36 6.59
C LEU A 14 2.49 7.49 5.06
N ALA A 15 2.94 8.66 4.58
CA ALA A 15 3.09 8.94 3.16
C ALA A 15 4.27 8.20 2.49
N GLU A 16 5.26 7.70 3.24
CA GLU A 16 6.40 6.97 2.66
C GLU A 16 6.14 5.46 2.55
N VAL A 17 5.23 4.91 3.37
CA VAL A 17 4.84 3.48 3.31
C VAL A 17 3.76 3.22 2.26
N GLU A 18 3.09 4.28 1.78
CA GLU A 18 2.22 4.22 0.60
C GLU A 18 2.99 4.01 -0.71
N SER A 19 4.34 4.05 -0.68
CA SER A 19 5.16 3.93 -1.87
C SER A 19 5.50 2.48 -2.21
N ALA A 20 4.75 1.96 -3.20
CA ALA A 20 5.01 0.78 -4.00
C ALA A 20 4.98 -0.56 -3.25
N ILE A 21 3.84 -1.25 -3.33
CA ILE A 21 3.86 -2.72 -3.37
C ILE A 21 4.91 -3.10 -4.41
N SER A 22 5.96 -3.83 -4.01
CA SER A 22 6.96 -4.27 -4.99
C SER A 22 6.24 -5.11 -6.04
N SER A 23 6.57 -4.88 -7.32
CA SER A 23 6.01 -5.65 -8.43
C SER A 23 6.13 -7.16 -8.15
N ASP A 24 7.21 -7.58 -7.48
CA ASP A 24 7.47 -8.97 -7.09
C ASP A 24 6.46 -9.54 -6.09
N LEU A 25 6.09 -8.76 -5.07
CA LEU A 25 5.11 -9.20 -4.06
C LEU A 25 3.72 -9.34 -4.67
N LEU A 26 3.32 -8.37 -5.50
CA LEU A 26 2.07 -8.41 -6.25
C LEU A 26 2.02 -9.64 -7.17
N MET A 27 3.09 -9.87 -7.94
CA MET A 27 3.20 -11.05 -8.81
C MET A 27 3.11 -12.35 -8.01
N HIS A 28 3.79 -12.45 -6.87
CA HIS A 28 3.76 -13.65 -6.03
C HIS A 28 2.35 -13.99 -5.52
N PHE A 29 1.64 -13.01 -4.94
CA PHE A 29 0.27 -13.25 -4.48
C PHE A 29 -0.68 -13.54 -5.63
N ALA A 30 -0.51 -12.85 -6.75
CA ALA A 30 -1.36 -13.00 -7.91
C ALA A 30 -1.19 -14.37 -8.58
N SER A 31 0.03 -14.78 -8.92
CA SER A 31 0.29 -16.04 -9.62
C SER A 31 -0.23 -17.24 -8.82
N LEU A 32 0.10 -17.30 -7.53
CA LEU A 32 -0.36 -18.37 -6.65
C LEU A 32 -1.89 -18.42 -6.54
N THR A 33 -2.54 -17.25 -6.45
CA THR A 33 -4.01 -17.20 -6.33
C THR A 33 -4.70 -17.57 -7.64
N ILE A 34 -4.15 -17.14 -8.77
CA ILE A 34 -4.64 -17.48 -10.11
C ILE A 34 -4.51 -18.99 -10.35
N GLU A 35 -3.34 -19.56 -10.12
CA GLU A 35 -3.08 -21.00 -10.31
C GLU A 35 -4.00 -21.86 -9.44
N ASN A 36 -4.16 -21.50 -8.16
CA ASN A 36 -5.07 -22.20 -7.26
C ASN A 36 -6.54 -22.06 -7.68
N GLY A 37 -6.94 -20.89 -8.19
CA GLY A 37 -8.31 -20.64 -8.67
C GLY A 37 -8.64 -21.43 -9.95
N LEU A 38 -7.65 -21.67 -10.81
CA LEU A 38 -7.83 -22.41 -12.06
C LEU A 38 -7.61 -23.92 -11.92
N ALA A 39 -6.92 -24.39 -10.87
CA ALA A 39 -6.65 -25.81 -10.64
C ALA A 39 -7.89 -26.74 -10.71
N PRO A 40 -9.09 -26.35 -10.21
CA PRO A 40 -10.29 -27.19 -10.29
C PRO A 40 -10.90 -27.32 -11.69
N ILE A 41 -10.51 -26.46 -12.65
CA ILE A 41 -11.10 -26.36 -14.00
C ILE A 41 -10.07 -26.68 -15.10
N ASN A 42 -9.07 -27.51 -14.76
CA ASN A 42 -7.92 -27.84 -15.60
C ASN A 42 -8.28 -28.49 -16.97
N ASP A 43 -9.50 -29.00 -17.14
CA ASP A 43 -9.99 -29.54 -18.41
C ASP A 43 -10.31 -28.45 -19.45
N ILE A 44 -10.48 -27.19 -19.01
CA ILE A 44 -10.76 -26.06 -19.88
C ILE A 44 -9.43 -25.32 -20.13
N ARG A 45 -9.03 -25.18 -21.40
CA ARG A 45 -7.91 -24.32 -21.79
C ARG A 45 -8.26 -22.86 -21.49
N ILE A 46 -7.85 -22.40 -20.32
CA ILE A 46 -7.96 -21.01 -19.87
C ILE A 46 -6.55 -20.49 -19.69
N ASP A 47 -6.20 -19.47 -20.45
CA ASP A 47 -4.96 -18.74 -20.24
C ASP A 47 -5.19 -17.59 -19.27
N ALA A 48 -4.17 -17.25 -18.49
CA ALA A 48 -4.27 -16.21 -17.49
C ALA A 48 -3.08 -15.23 -17.52
N SER A 49 -3.35 -13.99 -17.14
CA SER A 49 -2.33 -12.97 -16.98
C SER A 49 -2.69 -11.99 -15.88
N LEU A 50 -1.65 -11.39 -15.31
CA LEU A 50 -1.76 -10.19 -14.50
C LEU A 50 -1.19 -9.03 -15.31
N ILE A 51 -1.95 -7.93 -15.39
CA ILE A 51 -1.58 -6.75 -16.18
C ILE A 51 -1.67 -5.51 -15.29
N GLU A 52 -0.75 -4.57 -15.45
CA GLU A 52 -0.85 -3.22 -14.88
C GLU A 52 -2.07 -2.47 -15.45
N PRO A 53 -2.62 -1.47 -14.73
CA PRO A 53 -3.70 -0.64 -15.24
C PRO A 53 -3.41 0.02 -16.60
N GLN A 54 -2.14 0.25 -16.92
CA GLN A 54 -1.68 0.86 -18.18
C GLN A 54 -1.57 -0.15 -19.33
N GLY A 55 -1.86 -1.43 -19.10
CA GLY A 55 -1.82 -2.49 -20.12
C GLY A 55 -0.50 -3.25 -20.21
N LYS A 56 0.50 -2.94 -19.37
CA LYS A 56 1.76 -3.70 -19.32
C LYS A 56 1.56 -5.04 -18.61
N THR A 57 1.96 -6.14 -19.25
CA THR A 57 1.91 -7.47 -18.63
C THR A 57 2.92 -7.57 -17.47
N LEU A 58 2.43 -7.97 -16.30
CA LEU A 58 3.24 -8.29 -15.12
C LEU A 58 3.56 -9.78 -15.06
N TRP A 59 2.57 -10.62 -15.29
CA TRP A 59 2.69 -12.08 -15.22
C TRP A 59 1.83 -12.74 -16.27
N LEU A 60 2.24 -13.91 -16.73
CA LEU A 60 1.56 -14.70 -17.73
C LEU A 60 1.66 -16.18 -17.36
N SER A 61 0.57 -16.93 -17.52
CA SER A 61 0.60 -18.38 -17.36
C SER A 61 1.47 -19.03 -18.44
N ASN A 62 2.17 -20.11 -18.08
CA ASN A 62 3.21 -20.81 -18.87
C ASN A 62 2.90 -21.22 -20.32
N MET A 63 1.68 -21.01 -20.82
CA MET A 63 1.23 -21.45 -22.15
C MET A 63 1.32 -20.36 -23.24
N LEU A 64 1.75 -19.14 -22.91
CA LEU A 64 1.75 -18.01 -23.85
C LEU A 64 3.07 -17.23 -23.83
N THR A 65 3.42 -16.65 -24.97
CA THR A 65 4.65 -15.84 -25.18
C THR A 65 4.35 -14.39 -25.56
N GLU A 66 3.11 -14.08 -25.93
CA GLU A 66 2.72 -12.75 -26.43
C GLU A 66 1.74 -12.05 -25.48
N PRO A 67 1.84 -10.71 -25.32
CA PRO A 67 0.87 -9.92 -24.58
C PRO A 67 -0.54 -10.09 -25.15
N PHE A 68 -1.54 -10.15 -24.26
CA PHE A 68 -2.92 -10.26 -24.69
C PHE A 68 -3.39 -9.03 -25.48
N ALA A 69 -4.21 -9.25 -26.52
CA ALA A 69 -4.77 -8.19 -27.34
C ALA A 69 -5.55 -7.13 -26.52
N ILE A 70 -6.07 -7.52 -25.36
CA ILE A 70 -6.78 -6.64 -24.42
C ILE A 70 -5.88 -5.55 -23.82
N ALA A 71 -4.55 -5.74 -23.79
CA ALA A 71 -3.60 -4.73 -23.31
C ALA A 71 -3.74 -3.39 -24.07
N ASN A 72 -4.00 -3.45 -25.37
CA ASN A 72 -4.21 -2.25 -26.20
C ASN A 72 -5.54 -1.55 -25.90
N VAL A 73 -6.55 -2.29 -25.45
CA VAL A 73 -7.84 -1.71 -25.04
C VAL A 73 -7.67 -0.99 -23.71
N LEU A 74 -6.93 -1.61 -22.78
CA LEU A 74 -6.63 -1.02 -21.48
C LEU A 74 -5.79 0.26 -21.59
N SER A 75 -4.80 0.30 -22.50
CA SER A 75 -3.98 1.50 -22.71
C SER A 75 -4.72 2.67 -23.37
N MET A 76 -5.88 2.41 -23.98
CA MET A 76 -6.73 3.44 -24.61
C MET A 76 -7.73 4.08 -23.63
N CYS A 77 -7.99 3.45 -22.47
CA CYS A 77 -8.86 4.00 -21.43
C CYS A 77 -8.25 5.26 -20.82
N LYS A 78 -9.01 6.36 -20.80
CA LYS A 78 -8.52 7.66 -20.28
C LYS A 78 -8.95 7.91 -18.85
N ASN A 79 -10.09 7.34 -18.46
CA ASN A 79 -10.72 7.57 -17.16
C ASN A 79 -10.94 6.23 -16.43
N GLN A 80 -10.99 6.29 -15.09
CA GLN A 80 -11.25 5.09 -14.28
C GLN A 80 -12.62 4.48 -14.58
N ASP A 81 -13.68 5.28 -14.76
CA ASP A 81 -15.02 4.74 -15.01
C ASP A 81 -15.10 3.89 -16.29
N GLU A 82 -14.40 4.31 -17.36
CA GLU A 82 -14.28 3.53 -18.59
C GLU A 82 -13.60 2.19 -18.32
N GLN A 83 -12.51 2.21 -17.55
CA GLN A 83 -11.78 1.00 -17.20
C GLN A 83 -12.60 0.05 -16.32
N PHE A 84 -13.35 0.58 -15.35
CA PHE A 84 -14.22 -0.23 -14.49
C PHE A 84 -15.40 -0.84 -15.24
N SER A 85 -15.89 -0.18 -16.30
CA SER A 85 -16.95 -0.74 -17.15
C SER A 85 -16.52 -2.05 -17.83
N LEU A 86 -15.22 -2.21 -18.13
CA LEU A 86 -14.66 -3.42 -18.76
C LEU A 86 -14.73 -4.66 -17.87
N PHE A 87 -14.89 -4.49 -16.55
CA PHE A 87 -14.98 -5.61 -15.62
C PHE A 87 -16.39 -6.20 -15.51
N THR A 88 -17.39 -5.57 -16.13
CA THR A 88 -18.80 -5.95 -15.94
C THR A 88 -19.24 -7.12 -16.80
N HIS A 89 -18.62 -7.31 -17.97
CA HIS A 89 -19.00 -8.34 -18.94
C HIS A 89 -17.75 -8.89 -19.66
N PRO A 90 -17.80 -10.12 -20.18
CA PRO A 90 -16.73 -10.66 -20.99
C PRO A 90 -16.58 -9.87 -22.29
N ILE A 91 -15.35 -9.66 -22.74
CA ILE A 91 -15.05 -8.90 -23.95
C ILE A 91 -14.61 -9.87 -25.04
N GLU A 92 -15.26 -9.84 -26.19
CA GLU A 92 -14.89 -10.64 -27.35
C GLU A 92 -13.89 -9.87 -28.23
N LEU A 93 -12.68 -10.42 -28.41
CA LEU A 93 -11.66 -9.87 -29.30
C LEU A 93 -10.99 -10.99 -30.08
N LYS A 94 -10.92 -10.84 -31.41
CA LYS A 94 -10.25 -11.80 -32.31
C LYS A 94 -10.69 -13.26 -32.11
N GLY A 95 -11.96 -13.49 -31.76
CA GLY A 95 -12.51 -14.83 -31.53
C GLY A 95 -12.17 -15.46 -30.18
N ALA A 96 -11.65 -14.68 -29.22
CA ALA A 96 -11.44 -15.10 -27.84
C ALA A 96 -12.24 -14.21 -26.88
N PHE A 97 -12.70 -14.80 -25.77
CA PHE A 97 -13.40 -14.12 -24.69
C PHE A 97 -12.41 -13.79 -23.57
N TYR A 98 -12.36 -12.51 -23.21
CA TYR A 98 -11.53 -11.95 -22.15
C TYR A 98 -12.39 -11.65 -20.93
N TYR A 99 -11.95 -12.12 -19.77
CA TYR A 99 -12.59 -11.91 -18.49
C TYR A 99 -11.66 -11.10 -17.62
N LEU A 100 -12.11 -9.91 -17.22
CA LEU A 100 -11.29 -8.94 -16.52
C LEU A 100 -11.81 -8.75 -15.10
N ALA A 101 -10.89 -8.72 -14.14
CA ALA A 101 -11.22 -8.43 -12.75
C ALA A 101 -10.20 -7.46 -12.14
N PRO A 102 -10.67 -6.45 -11.38
CA PRO A 102 -9.79 -5.48 -10.77
C PRO A 102 -9.10 -6.06 -9.53
N VAL A 103 -7.83 -5.70 -9.35
CA VAL A 103 -7.11 -5.83 -8.09
C VAL A 103 -6.99 -4.44 -7.47
N LEU A 104 -7.55 -4.28 -6.27
CA LEU A 104 -7.73 -2.98 -5.61
C LEU A 104 -6.98 -2.90 -4.29
N CYS A 105 -6.38 -1.74 -4.02
CA CYS A 105 -5.85 -1.38 -2.70
C CYS A 105 -6.94 -0.79 -1.77
N GLU A 106 -6.59 -0.44 -0.53
CA GLU A 106 -7.52 0.06 0.49
C GLU A 106 -8.35 1.28 0.04
N ASN A 107 -7.74 2.21 -0.67
CA ASN A 107 -8.39 3.42 -1.21
C ASN A 107 -9.17 3.17 -2.52
N ARG A 108 -9.48 1.91 -2.87
CA ARG A 108 -10.05 1.49 -4.16
C ARG A 108 -9.21 1.87 -5.38
N SER A 109 -7.93 2.18 -5.20
CA SER A 109 -7.01 2.37 -6.33
C SER A 109 -6.79 1.04 -7.04
N LEU A 110 -6.95 1.07 -8.36
CA LEU A 110 -6.64 -0.05 -9.22
C LEU A 110 -5.12 -0.20 -9.32
N ILE A 111 -4.60 -1.34 -8.87
CA ILE A 111 -3.16 -1.63 -8.86
C ILE A 111 -2.77 -2.69 -9.89
N ALA A 112 -3.71 -3.58 -10.27
CA ALA A 112 -3.53 -4.57 -11.31
C ALA A 112 -4.88 -5.07 -11.82
N ILE A 113 -4.83 -5.84 -12.90
CA ILE A 113 -5.98 -6.45 -13.54
C ILE A 113 -5.67 -7.92 -13.76
N VAL A 114 -6.53 -8.80 -13.25
CA VAL A 114 -6.51 -10.22 -13.59
C VAL A 114 -7.25 -10.41 -14.89
N VAL A 115 -6.63 -11.14 -15.81
CA VAL A 115 -7.18 -11.45 -17.13
C VAL A 115 -7.24 -12.96 -17.29
N PHE A 116 -8.43 -13.50 -17.53
CA PHE A 116 -8.58 -14.85 -18.07
C PHE A 116 -9.01 -14.79 -19.54
N VAL A 117 -8.56 -15.76 -20.31
CA VAL A 117 -8.86 -15.87 -21.74
C VAL A 117 -9.34 -17.27 -22.06
N SER A 118 -10.47 -17.35 -22.76
CA SER A 118 -11.02 -18.60 -23.28
C SER A 118 -11.37 -18.44 -24.75
N GLN A 119 -11.03 -19.43 -25.56
CA GLN A 119 -11.40 -19.47 -26.99
C GLN A 119 -12.76 -20.13 -27.25
N THR A 120 -13.33 -20.79 -26.23
CA THR A 120 -14.45 -21.72 -26.42
C THR A 120 -15.71 -21.32 -25.66
N VAL A 121 -15.59 -20.48 -24.62
CA VAL A 121 -16.69 -20.22 -23.70
C VAL A 121 -16.86 -18.72 -23.47
N ASN A 122 -18.10 -18.25 -23.57
CA ASN A 122 -18.61 -17.03 -22.95
C ASN A 122 -19.42 -17.44 -21.70
N SER A 123 -18.85 -17.28 -20.50
CA SER A 123 -19.43 -17.78 -19.25
C SER A 123 -19.39 -16.76 -18.13
N THR A 124 -20.56 -16.46 -17.59
CA THR A 124 -20.71 -15.67 -16.36
C THR A 124 -20.00 -16.33 -15.16
N ILE A 125 -19.85 -17.66 -15.16
CA ILE A 125 -19.13 -18.38 -14.09
C ILE A 125 -17.64 -18.05 -14.15
N LEU A 126 -17.05 -18.02 -15.34
CA LEU A 126 -15.63 -17.68 -15.51
C LEU A 126 -15.37 -16.20 -15.17
N LEU A 127 -16.33 -15.32 -15.51
CA LEU A 127 -16.31 -13.93 -15.06
C LEU A 127 -16.35 -13.83 -13.52
N ALA A 128 -17.29 -14.53 -12.88
CA ALA A 128 -17.40 -14.55 -11.42
C ALA A 128 -16.14 -15.10 -10.75
N LEU A 129 -15.51 -16.12 -11.35
CA LEU A 129 -14.24 -16.66 -10.89
C LEU A 129 -13.11 -15.62 -10.99
N ALA A 130 -13.00 -14.92 -12.13
CA ALA A 130 -12.02 -13.85 -12.29
C ALA A 130 -12.18 -12.79 -11.19
N HIS A 131 -13.42 -12.35 -10.91
CA HIS A 131 -13.72 -11.41 -9.83
C HIS A 131 -13.37 -11.96 -8.44
N SER A 132 -13.67 -13.24 -8.18
CA SER A 132 -13.31 -13.90 -6.92
C SER A 132 -11.80 -13.92 -6.71
N VAL A 133 -11.04 -14.26 -7.76
CA VAL A 133 -9.57 -14.28 -7.74
C VAL A 133 -9.01 -12.86 -7.55
N GLY A 134 -9.49 -11.88 -8.31
CA GLY A 134 -9.07 -10.48 -8.16
C GLY A 134 -9.35 -9.93 -6.76
N ARG A 135 -10.50 -10.28 -6.18
CA ARG A 135 -10.84 -9.95 -4.79
C ARG A 135 -9.91 -10.62 -3.79
N GLU A 136 -9.64 -11.92 -3.92
CA GLU A 136 -8.74 -12.62 -3.02
C GLU A 136 -7.33 -12.03 -3.03
N ILE A 137 -6.80 -11.69 -4.21
CA ILE A 137 -5.50 -11.00 -4.34
C ILE A 137 -5.53 -9.65 -3.63
N SER A 138 -6.59 -8.87 -3.84
CA SER A 138 -6.79 -7.58 -3.18
C SER A 138 -6.75 -7.72 -1.65
N GLU A 139 -7.46 -8.71 -1.09
CA GLU A 139 -7.49 -8.93 0.36
C GLU A 139 -6.16 -9.43 0.92
N LYS A 140 -5.42 -10.27 0.18
CA LYS A 140 -4.07 -10.70 0.58
C LYS A 140 -3.11 -9.52 0.66
N ILE A 141 -3.16 -8.62 -0.32
CA ILE A 141 -2.35 -7.40 -0.36
C ILE A 141 -2.70 -6.46 0.78
N LYS A 142 -3.99 -6.15 0.97
CA LYS A 142 -4.46 -5.31 2.08
C LYS A 142 -4.01 -5.87 3.43
N ARG A 143 -4.19 -7.17 3.64
CA ARG A 143 -3.73 -7.85 4.86
C ARG A 143 -2.22 -7.72 5.06
N HIS A 144 -1.44 -7.88 3.99
CA HIS A 144 0.01 -7.76 4.08
C HIS A 144 0.44 -6.35 4.48
N LEU A 145 -0.09 -5.32 3.81
CA LEU A 145 0.18 -3.92 4.11
C LEU A 145 -0.26 -3.55 5.53
N TYR A 146 -1.44 -4.00 5.95
CA TYR A 146 -1.93 -3.81 7.31
C TYR A 146 -1.00 -4.41 8.36
N LEU A 147 -0.50 -5.63 8.15
CA LEU A 147 0.45 -6.27 9.06
C LEU A 147 1.81 -5.58 9.07
N GLN A 148 2.30 -5.07 7.94
CA GLN A 148 3.51 -4.25 7.90
C GLN A 148 3.35 -2.97 8.70
N ASN A 149 2.20 -2.29 8.55
CA ASN A 149 1.90 -1.07 9.31
C ASN A 149 1.87 -1.36 10.82
N LEU A 150 1.22 -2.45 11.24
CA LEU A 150 1.23 -2.86 12.66
C LEU A 150 2.64 -3.20 13.17
N ALA A 151 3.47 -3.86 12.37
CA ALA A 151 4.84 -4.17 12.74
C ALA A 151 5.67 -2.90 12.92
N PHE A 152 5.48 -1.91 12.05
CA PHE A 152 6.13 -0.61 12.13
C PHE A 152 5.64 0.23 13.32
N GLU A 153 4.34 0.25 13.60
CA GLU A 153 3.79 0.87 14.80
C GLU A 153 4.30 0.21 16.07
N HIS A 154 4.46 -1.11 16.06
CA HIS A 154 5.07 -1.84 17.17
C HIS A 154 6.54 -1.47 17.33
N ASP A 155 7.32 -1.38 16.25
CA ASP A 155 8.74 -1.00 16.31
C ASP A 155 8.90 0.43 16.86
N ILE A 156 8.08 1.40 16.39
CA ILE A 156 8.07 2.77 16.94
C ILE A 156 7.70 2.76 18.43
N ASN A 157 6.76 1.92 18.84
CA ASN A 157 6.33 1.85 20.23
C ASN A 157 7.30 1.06 21.12
N THR A 158 8.02 0.08 20.59
CA THR A 158 9.01 -0.73 21.30
C THR A 158 10.31 0.05 21.46
N ASP A 159 10.75 0.74 20.42
CA ASP A 159 11.86 1.69 20.44
C ASP A 159 11.55 2.91 21.35
N ARG A 160 10.26 3.15 21.68
CA ARG A 160 9.83 4.09 22.73
C ARG A 160 9.74 3.47 24.13
N ARG A 161 9.47 2.16 24.25
CA ARG A 161 9.32 1.46 25.54
C ARG A 161 10.65 1.07 26.18
N GLU A 162 11.73 0.98 25.41
CA GLU A 162 13.08 0.73 25.93
C GLU A 162 13.87 2.00 26.27
N LEU A 163 13.30 3.18 26.01
CA LEU A 163 13.94 4.44 26.40
C LEU A 163 13.75 4.65 27.91
N SER A 164 14.87 4.69 28.64
CA SER A 164 14.89 5.22 30.00
C SER A 164 14.25 6.60 30.04
N ILE A 165 13.69 6.99 31.18
CA ILE A 165 13.04 8.30 31.40
C ILE A 165 13.92 9.46 30.88
N GLN A 166 15.25 9.33 31.00
CA GLN A 166 16.22 10.32 30.53
C GLN A 166 16.31 10.41 28.99
N GLN A 167 16.14 9.29 28.28
CA GLN A 167 16.16 9.27 26.82
C GLN A 167 14.86 9.82 26.23
N VAL A 168 13.71 9.51 26.83
CA VAL A 168 12.42 10.12 26.46
C VAL A 168 12.45 11.63 26.65
N GLU A 169 12.99 12.10 27.79
CA GLU A 169 13.15 13.52 28.07
C GLU A 169 14.09 14.21 27.06
N LYS A 170 15.22 13.57 26.73
CA LYS A 170 16.16 14.08 25.71
C LYS A 170 15.49 14.20 24.33
N ALA A 171 14.72 13.20 23.91
CA ALA A 171 14.02 13.20 22.63
C ALA A 171 12.98 14.33 22.56
N ALA A 172 12.18 14.51 23.62
CA ALA A 172 11.19 15.59 23.69
C ALA A 172 11.84 16.99 23.58
N ILE A 173 12.98 17.21 24.24
CA ILE A 173 13.72 18.47 24.15
C ILE A 173 14.26 18.72 22.74
N ILE A 174 14.76 17.69 22.05
CA ILE A 174 15.23 17.80 20.66
C ILE A 174 14.06 18.12 19.72
N GLU A 175 12.92 17.47 19.91
CA GLU A 175 11.72 17.72 19.10
C GLU A 175 11.21 19.15 19.26
N ALA A 176 11.11 19.63 20.50
CA ALA A 176 10.78 21.03 20.77
C ALA A 176 11.81 21.99 20.15
N ALA A 177 13.11 21.65 20.16
CA ALA A 177 14.14 22.46 19.51
C ALA A 177 13.93 22.56 17.99
N LYS A 178 13.53 21.46 17.34
CA LYS A 178 13.20 21.45 15.90
C LYS A 178 11.96 22.28 15.60
N VAL A 179 10.88 22.07 16.35
CA VAL A 179 9.59 22.76 16.14
C VAL A 179 9.70 24.27 16.38
N CYS A 180 10.51 24.68 17.36
CA CYS A 180 10.65 26.08 17.74
C CYS A 180 11.86 26.77 17.09
N CYS A 181 12.53 26.13 16.12
CA CYS A 181 13.77 26.63 15.50
C CYS A 181 14.81 27.13 16.55
N GLY A 182 15.02 26.33 17.60
CA GLY A 182 15.96 26.67 18.68
C GLY A 182 15.58 27.88 19.54
N LYS A 183 14.35 28.41 19.44
CA LYS A 183 13.87 29.49 20.30
C LYS A 183 13.47 28.97 21.68
N ILE A 184 14.38 29.09 22.64
CA ILE A 184 14.20 28.64 24.03
C ILE A 184 12.93 29.21 24.68
N GLN A 185 12.56 30.44 24.29
CA GLN A 185 11.36 31.12 24.79
C GLN A 185 10.06 30.43 24.36
N GLU A 186 10.04 29.75 23.22
CA GLU A 186 8.86 28.99 22.76
C GLU A 186 8.95 27.54 23.27
N MET A 187 10.17 26.96 23.27
CA MET A 187 10.42 25.60 23.74
C MET A 187 9.99 25.35 25.19
N HIS A 188 10.27 26.27 26.12
CA HIS A 188 9.92 26.06 27.53
C HIS A 188 8.41 26.05 27.79
N GLN A 189 7.63 26.76 26.96
CA GLN A 189 6.17 26.79 27.04
C GLN A 189 5.59 25.46 26.52
N ILE A 190 6.09 24.99 25.37
CA ILE A 190 5.65 23.73 24.75
C ILE A 190 5.99 22.52 25.62
N LEU A 191 7.18 22.53 26.24
CA LEU A 191 7.62 21.46 27.13
C LEU A 191 7.06 21.57 28.56
N ASN A 192 6.26 22.60 28.83
CA ASN A 192 5.68 22.90 30.14
C ASN A 192 6.70 22.81 31.30
N MET A 193 7.88 23.43 31.10
CA MET A 193 8.96 23.42 32.10
C MET A 193 9.58 24.81 32.30
N GLY A 194 10.21 25.02 33.46
CA GLY A 194 10.91 26.28 33.74
C GLY A 194 12.10 26.51 32.79
N ARG A 195 12.33 27.76 32.36
CA ARG A 195 13.45 28.12 31.46
C ARG A 195 14.81 27.68 32.00
N THR A 196 15.03 27.83 33.31
CA THR A 196 16.27 27.42 34.00
C THR A 196 16.42 25.89 34.02
N THR A 197 15.31 25.15 34.17
CA THR A 197 15.29 23.68 34.06
C THR A 197 15.63 23.23 32.65
N LEU A 198 15.04 23.86 31.62
CA LEU A 198 15.34 23.59 30.22
C LEU A 198 16.83 23.83 29.91
N TRP A 199 17.38 24.97 30.35
CA TRP A 199 18.81 25.27 30.20
C TRP A 199 19.72 24.22 30.84
N ARG A 200 19.37 23.78 32.06
CA ARG A 200 20.13 22.73 32.77
C ARG A 200 20.08 21.40 32.00
N LYS A 201 18.93 21.04 31.45
CA LYS A 201 18.74 19.81 30.67
C LYS A 201 19.44 19.85 29.31
N LEU A 202 19.40 20.98 28.61
CA LEU A 202 20.15 21.18 27.37
C LEU A 202 21.65 21.00 27.57
N LYS A 203 22.19 21.56 28.67
CA LYS A 203 23.60 21.38 29.05
C LYS A 203 23.90 19.93 29.47
N GLN A 204 23.00 19.29 30.21
CA GLN A 204 23.14 17.90 30.66
C GLN A 204 23.17 16.90 29.48
N TYR A 205 22.41 17.17 28.42
CA TYR A 205 22.31 16.30 27.23
C TYR A 205 23.21 16.71 26.07
N ASP A 206 24.05 17.73 26.27
CA ASP A 206 24.94 18.33 25.26
C ASP A 206 24.21 18.75 23.97
N ILE A 207 23.03 19.35 24.10
CA ILE A 207 22.21 19.80 22.96
C ILE A 207 22.59 21.24 22.61
N ASN A 208 23.23 21.42 21.46
CA ASN A 208 23.56 22.75 20.94
C ASN A 208 22.37 23.36 20.19
N ILE A 209 21.66 24.25 20.87
CA ILE A 209 20.47 24.96 20.35
C ILE A 209 20.79 25.77 19.08
N LYS A 210 22.03 26.26 18.92
CA LYS A 210 22.43 27.03 17.73
C LYS A 210 22.38 26.20 16.45
N ALA A 211 22.43 24.87 16.55
CA ALA A 211 22.29 23.97 15.41
C ALA A 211 20.85 23.87 14.88
N TYR A 212 19.87 24.40 15.61
CA TYR A 212 18.45 24.34 15.27
C TYR A 212 17.86 25.72 14.95
N LYS A 213 18.70 26.76 14.89
CA LYS A 213 18.30 28.13 14.51
C LYS A 213 18.12 28.29 13.02
#